data_AF-A0A4U7MXR4-F1
#
_entry.id   AF-A0A4U7MXR4-F1
#
_cell.length_a   1.000
_cell.length_b   1.000
_cell.length_c   1.000
_cell.angle_alpha   90.00
_cell.angle_beta   90.00
_cell.angle_gamma   90.00
#
_symmetry.space_group_name_H-M   'P 1'
#
loop_
_entity.id
_entity.type
_entity.pdbx_description
1 polymer ?
#
loop_
_entity_poly.entity_id
_entity_poly.type
_entity_poly.pdbx_seq_one_letter_code
_entity_poly.pdbx_strand_id
1 'polypeptide(L)'
;MTIFIQKGDAPMSVRQAVKRGLRYFEAQKQQYLREAGLLTDDADYKAWAAQWLSDNAVNGANNQFNHQLAAYRAALARLAQYRSATGRALVTQERDTGALDDSGNPVTETVVVQPAIAPLPAEIEQAIILPETGAQTGTEMVANPAIVQDEAERAAAQAVIDATPPEVKAF
;
A
#
# COMPACT_ATOMS: atom_id res chain seq x y z
N MET A 1 14.10 14.44 -23.53
CA MET A 1 12.98 14.13 -22.61
C MET A 1 13.55 13.56 -21.32
N THR A 2 13.21 14.15 -20.18
CA THR A 2 13.76 13.85 -18.84
C THR A 2 12.72 13.32 -17.87
N ILE A 3 11.55 12.95 -18.40
CA ILE A 3 10.53 12.22 -17.63
C ILE A 3 11.04 10.79 -17.41
N PHE A 4 11.36 10.45 -16.18
CA PHE A 4 11.92 9.16 -15.77
C PHE A 4 11.09 8.43 -14.71
N ILE A 5 9.99 9.04 -14.25
CA ILE A 5 8.99 8.42 -13.39
C ILE A 5 7.68 8.38 -14.19
N GLN A 6 7.09 7.20 -14.34
CA GLN A 6 5.81 6.99 -15.00
C GLN A 6 4.73 6.63 -13.96
N LYS A 7 3.45 6.89 -14.27
CA LYS A 7 2.33 6.42 -13.46
C LYS A 7 2.33 4.88 -13.44
N GLY A 8 2.21 4.28 -12.25
CA GLY A 8 2.27 2.84 -12.03
C GLY A 8 3.63 2.30 -11.61
N ASP A 9 4.70 3.11 -11.68
CA ASP A 9 6.01 2.73 -11.13
C ASP A 9 5.94 2.58 -9.60
N ALA A 10 6.93 1.87 -9.04
CA ALA A 10 7.13 1.88 -7.59
C ALA A 10 7.43 3.31 -7.10
N PRO A 11 6.78 3.78 -6.02
CA PRO A 11 7.00 5.12 -5.52
C PRO A 11 8.45 5.30 -5.04
N MET A 12 9.04 6.45 -5.37
CA MET A 12 10.39 6.81 -4.96
C MET A 12 10.36 7.77 -3.77
N SER A 13 11.30 7.63 -2.85
CA SER A 13 11.58 8.69 -1.88
C SER A 13 12.12 9.94 -2.58
N VAL A 14 11.98 11.10 -1.94
CA VAL A 14 12.51 12.38 -2.45
C VAL A 14 14.00 12.27 -2.78
N ARG A 15 14.80 11.65 -1.90
CA ARG A 15 16.24 11.47 -2.11
C ARG A 15 16.53 10.61 -3.35
N GLN A 16 15.79 9.53 -3.56
CA GLN A 16 15.97 8.68 -4.74
C GLN A 16 15.59 9.42 -6.02
N ALA A 17 14.46 10.15 -6.01
CA ALA A 17 14.00 10.92 -7.15
C ALA A 17 15.01 12.02 -7.53
N VAL A 18 15.51 12.77 -6.53
CA VAL A 18 16.56 13.80 -6.72
C VAL A 18 17.84 13.19 -7.27
N LYS A 19 18.34 12.10 -6.68
CA LYS A 19 19.55 11.42 -7.15
C LYS A 19 19.41 10.95 -8.60
N ARG A 20 18.25 10.41 -8.96
CA ARG A 20 17.97 9.96 -10.34
C ARG A 20 17.88 11.15 -11.29
N GLY A 21 17.17 12.21 -10.91
CA GLY A 21 17.09 13.46 -11.68
C GLY A 21 18.47 14.08 -11.93
N LEU A 22 19.32 14.17 -10.90
CA LEU A 22 20.70 14.68 -11.06
C LEU A 22 21.52 13.86 -12.06
N ARG A 23 21.38 12.53 -12.07
CA ARG A 23 22.05 11.69 -13.09
C ARG A 23 21.59 12.01 -14.51
N TYR A 24 20.28 12.21 -14.72
CA TYR A 24 19.78 12.64 -16.04
C TYR A 24 20.26 14.04 -16.41
N PHE A 25 20.35 14.96 -15.44
CA PHE A 25 20.83 16.32 -15.62
C PHE A 25 22.29 16.35 -16.08
N GLU A 26 23.13 15.58 -15.37
CA GLU A 26 24.55 15.43 -15.64
C GLU A 26 24.81 14.75 -16.98
N ALA A 27 24.00 13.74 -17.35
CA ALA A 27 24.15 13.01 -18.60
C ALA A 27 23.79 13.84 -19.85
N GLN A 28 22.86 14.79 -19.74
CA GLN A 28 22.31 15.49 -20.91
C GLN A 28 23.10 16.71 -21.35
N LYS A 29 23.78 17.39 -20.42
CA LYS A 29 24.59 18.57 -20.76
C LYS A 29 25.87 18.53 -19.94
N GLN A 30 27.01 18.78 -20.60
CA GLN A 30 28.28 18.88 -19.88
C GLN A 30 28.25 20.10 -18.96
N GLN A 31 28.90 20.02 -17.80
CA GLN A 31 28.85 21.09 -16.79
C GLN A 31 29.29 22.45 -17.35
N TYR A 32 30.40 22.48 -18.08
CA TYR A 32 30.92 23.73 -18.66
C TYR A 32 29.95 24.40 -19.65
N LEU A 33 29.15 23.61 -20.39
CA LEU A 33 28.14 24.16 -21.32
C LEU A 33 26.96 24.81 -20.59
N ARG A 34 26.66 24.35 -19.36
CA ARG A 34 25.61 24.97 -18.52
C ARG A 34 26.09 26.27 -17.91
N GLU A 35 27.29 26.26 -17.35
CA GLU A 35 27.91 27.45 -16.75
C GLU A 35 28.15 28.54 -17.81
N ALA A 36 28.65 28.16 -19.00
CA ALA A 36 28.79 29.08 -20.12
C ALA A 36 27.44 29.66 -20.56
N GLY A 37 26.41 28.81 -20.75
CA GLY A 37 25.08 29.26 -21.15
C GLY A 37 24.42 30.22 -20.17
N LEU A 38 24.67 30.05 -18.86
CA LEU A 38 24.24 30.98 -17.81
C LEU A 38 24.94 32.34 -17.91
N LEU A 39 26.23 32.35 -18.21
CA LEU A 39 27.03 33.57 -18.32
C LEU A 39 26.74 34.35 -19.60
N THR A 40 26.43 33.66 -20.70
CA THR A 40 26.22 34.28 -22.03
C THR A 40 24.75 34.53 -22.35
N ASP A 41 23.84 34.26 -21.42
CA ASP A 41 22.39 34.40 -21.62
C ASP A 41 21.85 33.58 -22.80
N ASP A 42 22.44 32.40 -23.03
CA ASP A 42 22.20 31.58 -24.22
C ASP A 42 20.74 31.09 -24.33
N ALA A 43 20.10 31.36 -25.46
CA ALA A 43 18.68 31.07 -25.68
C ALA A 43 18.38 29.56 -25.68
N ASP A 44 19.27 28.76 -26.27
CA ASP A 44 19.12 27.30 -26.32
C ASP A 44 19.28 26.67 -24.92
N TYR A 45 20.21 27.20 -24.11
CA TYR A 45 20.34 26.82 -22.71
C TYR A 45 19.09 27.14 -21.90
N LYS A 46 18.53 28.35 -22.06
CA LYS A 46 17.28 28.72 -21.38
C LYS A 46 16.11 27.83 -21.78
N ALA A 47 15.95 27.54 -23.08
CA ALA A 47 14.91 26.66 -23.57
C ALA A 47 15.05 25.23 -23.00
N TRP A 48 16.27 24.70 -23.00
CA TRP A 48 16.57 23.40 -22.37
C TRP A 48 16.27 23.40 -20.87
N ALA A 49 16.69 24.44 -20.14
CA ALA A 49 16.47 24.55 -18.69
C ALA A 49 14.97 24.67 -18.35
N ALA A 50 14.20 25.40 -19.16
CA ALA A 50 12.75 25.49 -19.02
C ALA A 50 12.08 24.11 -19.23
N GLN A 51 12.50 23.36 -20.26
CA GLN A 51 12.01 22.00 -20.48
C GLN A 51 12.38 21.06 -19.33
N TRP A 52 13.60 21.16 -18.79
CA TRP A 52 14.05 20.37 -17.64
C TRP A 52 13.16 20.59 -16.41
N LEU A 53 12.81 21.85 -16.12
CA LEU A 53 11.89 22.18 -15.02
C LEU A 53 10.49 21.62 -15.27
N SER A 54 9.98 21.73 -16.49
CA SER A 54 8.68 21.17 -16.88
C SER A 54 8.63 19.65 -16.69
N ASP A 55 9.62 18.93 -17.20
CA ASP A 55 9.70 17.47 -17.07
C ASP A 55 9.84 17.04 -15.59
N ASN A 56 10.58 17.78 -14.77
CA ASN A 56 10.68 17.49 -13.34
C ASN A 56 9.37 17.71 -12.59
N ALA A 57 8.56 18.69 -12.99
CA ALA A 57 7.20 18.84 -12.45
C ALA A 57 6.35 17.61 -12.76
N VAL A 58 6.44 17.08 -13.99
CA VAL A 58 5.77 15.83 -14.40
C VAL A 58 6.28 14.63 -13.59
N ASN A 59 7.59 14.49 -13.40
CA ASN A 59 8.17 13.44 -12.54
C ASN A 59 7.64 13.52 -11.11
N GLY A 60 7.53 14.74 -10.56
CA GLY A 60 6.96 14.97 -9.23
C GLY A 60 5.51 14.53 -9.14
N ALA A 61 4.68 14.94 -10.10
CA ALA A 61 3.27 14.55 -10.18
C ALA A 61 3.09 13.03 -10.32
N ASN A 62 3.87 12.38 -11.20
CA ASN A 62 3.83 10.93 -11.37
C ASN A 62 4.27 10.20 -10.09
N ASN A 63 5.29 10.69 -9.39
CA ASN A 63 5.72 10.08 -8.13
C ASN A 63 4.66 10.23 -7.04
N GLN A 64 4.00 11.40 -6.94
CA GLN A 64 2.87 11.59 -6.02
C GLN A 64 1.73 10.62 -6.34
N PHE A 65 1.36 10.48 -7.61
CA PHE A 65 0.37 9.51 -8.06
C PHE A 65 0.75 8.08 -7.63
N ASN A 66 2.01 7.69 -7.79
CA ASN A 66 2.49 6.35 -7.42
C ASN A 66 2.44 6.11 -5.91
N HIS A 67 2.72 7.14 -5.08
CA HIS A 67 2.55 7.05 -3.63
C HIS A 67 1.09 6.85 -3.24
N GLN A 68 0.18 7.62 -3.86
CA GLN A 68 -1.27 7.47 -3.65
C GLN A 68 -1.76 6.08 -4.08
N LEU A 69 -1.31 5.59 -5.24
CA LEU A 69 -1.65 4.27 -5.75
C LEU A 69 -1.16 3.14 -4.82
N ALA A 70 0.06 3.25 -4.32
CA ALA A 70 0.61 2.29 -3.37
C ALA A 70 -0.19 2.27 -2.05
N ALA A 71 -0.51 3.45 -1.51
CA ALA A 71 -1.33 3.58 -0.30
C ALA A 71 -2.75 3.03 -0.50
N TYR A 72 -3.38 3.32 -1.65
CA TYR A 72 -4.70 2.81 -2.01
C TYR A 72 -4.71 1.28 -2.08
N ARG A 73 -3.73 0.67 -2.76
CA ARG A 73 -3.61 -0.79 -2.84
C ARG A 73 -3.36 -1.44 -1.48
N ALA A 74 -2.55 -0.82 -0.64
CA ALA A 74 -2.32 -1.28 0.74
C ALA A 74 -3.61 -1.21 1.57
N ALA A 75 -4.40 -0.14 1.44
CA ALA A 75 -5.68 0.01 2.12
C ALA A 75 -6.70 -1.06 1.66
N LEU A 76 -6.83 -1.30 0.35
CA LEU A 76 -7.66 -2.38 -0.17
C LEU A 76 -7.24 -3.74 0.38
N ALA A 77 -5.94 -4.03 0.39
CA ALA A 77 -5.41 -5.28 0.94
C ALA A 77 -5.73 -5.42 2.44
N ARG A 78 -5.65 -4.32 3.21
CA ARG A 78 -6.01 -4.32 4.64
C ARG A 78 -7.50 -4.60 4.86
N LEU A 79 -8.38 -4.04 4.04
CA LEU A 79 -9.82 -4.27 4.12
C LEU A 79 -10.24 -5.66 3.62
N ALA A 80 -9.48 -6.27 2.72
CA ALA A 80 -9.72 -7.62 2.22
C ALA A 80 -9.42 -8.71 3.25
N GLN A 81 -8.66 -8.41 4.30
CA GLN A 81 -8.45 -9.32 5.43
C GLN A 81 -9.75 -9.50 6.23
N TYR A 82 -9.89 -10.68 6.84
CA TYR A 82 -11.02 -10.97 7.72
C TYR A 82 -11.01 -10.03 8.93
N ARG A 83 -12.19 -9.73 9.48
CA ARG A 83 -12.32 -8.93 10.69
C ARG A 83 -12.13 -9.81 11.92
N SER A 84 -11.33 -9.37 12.88
CA SER A 84 -11.04 -10.15 14.09
C SER A 84 -12.29 -10.48 14.91
N ALA A 85 -13.26 -9.57 14.95
CA ALA A 85 -14.55 -9.76 15.64
C ALA A 85 -15.48 -10.77 14.94
N THR A 86 -15.25 -11.09 13.67
CA THR A 86 -16.10 -12.01 12.89
C THR A 86 -15.42 -13.34 12.63
N GLY A 87 -14.08 -13.35 12.51
CA GLY A 87 -13.35 -14.51 12.06
C GLY A 87 -13.59 -14.81 10.57
N ARG A 88 -13.44 -16.07 10.18
CA ARG A 88 -13.63 -16.55 8.81
C ARG A 88 -14.21 -17.95 8.84
N ALA A 89 -15.24 -18.22 8.03
CA ALA A 89 -15.75 -19.57 7.86
C ALA A 89 -14.74 -20.50 7.16
N LEU A 90 -14.95 -21.81 7.29
CA LEU A 90 -14.23 -22.81 6.50
C LEU A 90 -14.50 -22.58 5.01
N VAL A 91 -13.46 -22.53 4.19
CA VAL A 91 -13.60 -22.47 2.73
C VAL A 91 -13.20 -23.82 2.15
N THR A 92 -14.15 -24.45 1.47
CA THR A 92 -13.95 -25.69 0.75
C THR A 92 -14.07 -25.49 -0.76
N GLN A 93 -13.49 -26.40 -1.52
CA GLN A 93 -13.58 -26.43 -2.97
C GLN A 93 -13.69 -27.87 -3.43
N GLU A 94 -14.60 -28.12 -4.38
CA GLU A 94 -14.67 -29.40 -5.08
C GLU A 94 -13.50 -29.55 -6.05
N ARG A 95 -12.79 -30.66 -5.96
CA ARG A 95 -11.66 -31.00 -6.82
C ARG A 95 -11.92 -32.34 -7.50
N ASP A 96 -11.73 -32.39 -8.81
CA ASP A 96 -11.72 -33.66 -9.53
C ASP A 96 -10.52 -34.50 -9.08
N THR A 97 -10.80 -35.73 -8.67
CA THR A 97 -9.80 -36.71 -8.24
C THR A 97 -9.08 -37.34 -9.43
N GLY A 98 -9.61 -37.20 -10.64
CA GLY A 98 -9.13 -37.87 -11.86
C GLY A 98 -9.64 -39.31 -11.99
N ALA A 99 -10.47 -39.79 -11.05
CA ALA A 99 -11.16 -41.06 -11.16
C ALA A 99 -12.55 -40.87 -11.81
N LEU A 100 -13.02 -41.90 -12.50
CA LEU A 100 -14.40 -41.99 -12.98
C LEU A 100 -15.18 -42.97 -12.10
N ASP A 101 -16.44 -42.67 -11.83
CA ASP A 101 -17.38 -43.59 -11.19
C ASP A 101 -17.82 -44.71 -12.15
N ASP A 102 -18.58 -45.67 -11.64
CA ASP A 102 -19.08 -46.80 -12.43
C ASP A 102 -20.02 -46.38 -13.58
N SER A 103 -20.49 -45.14 -13.59
CA SER A 103 -21.30 -44.54 -14.65
C SER A 103 -20.47 -43.69 -15.63
N GLY A 104 -19.15 -43.61 -15.44
CA GLY A 104 -18.24 -42.82 -16.27
C GLY A 104 -18.20 -41.32 -15.94
N ASN A 105 -18.75 -40.88 -14.81
CA ASN A 105 -18.70 -39.48 -14.37
C ASN A 105 -17.46 -39.21 -13.51
N PRO A 106 -16.86 -38.00 -13.56
CA PRO A 106 -15.72 -37.64 -12.73
C PRO A 106 -16.08 -37.63 -11.23
N VAL A 107 -15.27 -38.32 -10.44
CA VAL A 107 -15.37 -38.35 -8.98
C VAL A 107 -14.74 -37.08 -8.43
N THR A 108 -15.53 -36.32 -7.69
CA THR A 108 -15.08 -35.10 -7.01
C THR A 108 -14.88 -35.35 -5.52
N GLU A 109 -13.91 -34.66 -4.94
CA GLU A 109 -13.69 -34.59 -3.50
C GLU A 109 -13.74 -33.14 -3.00
N THR A 110 -14.31 -32.96 -1.82
CA THR A 110 -14.30 -31.67 -1.14
C THR A 110 -12.96 -31.46 -0.43
N VAL A 111 -12.15 -30.52 -0.91
CA VAL A 111 -10.89 -30.15 -0.28
C VAL A 111 -11.04 -28.86 0.52
N VAL A 112 -10.49 -28.83 1.74
CA VAL A 112 -10.40 -27.60 2.54
C VAL A 112 -9.29 -26.71 1.96
N VAL A 113 -9.67 -25.56 1.41
CA VAL A 113 -8.73 -24.59 0.84
C VAL A 113 -8.31 -23.56 1.88
N GLN A 114 -9.20 -23.21 2.81
CA GLN A 114 -8.87 -22.33 3.93
C GLN A 114 -9.55 -22.81 5.22
N PRO A 115 -8.82 -22.97 6.33
CA PRO A 115 -9.42 -23.37 7.60
C PRO A 115 -10.31 -22.25 8.17
N ALA A 116 -11.30 -22.66 8.97
CA ALA A 116 -12.09 -21.73 9.76
C ALA A 116 -11.21 -20.99 10.78
N ILE A 117 -11.53 -19.72 11.03
CA ILE A 117 -10.94 -18.88 12.06
C ILE A 117 -12.10 -18.42 12.94
N ALA A 118 -12.07 -18.76 14.22
CA ALA A 118 -13.10 -18.30 15.16
C ALA A 118 -12.99 -16.79 15.40
N PRO A 119 -14.11 -16.09 15.62
CA PRO A 119 -14.07 -14.70 16.07
C PRO A 119 -13.38 -14.59 17.43
N LEU A 120 -12.66 -13.49 17.64
CA LEU A 120 -12.16 -13.14 18.96
C LEU A 120 -13.34 -12.79 19.89
N PRO A 121 -13.23 -13.06 21.21
CA PRO A 121 -14.24 -12.61 22.17
C PRO A 121 -14.30 -11.08 22.19
N ALA A 122 -15.50 -10.52 22.29
CA ALA A 122 -15.73 -9.07 22.28
C ALA A 122 -15.05 -8.37 23.46
N GLU A 123 -15.05 -9.03 24.62
CA GLU A 123 -14.41 -8.56 25.84
C GLU A 123 -13.46 -9.62 26.39
N ILE A 124 -12.44 -9.16 27.11
CA ILE A 124 -11.49 -10.01 27.82
C ILE A 124 -11.40 -9.58 29.28
N GLU A 125 -11.03 -10.50 30.15
CA GLU A 125 -10.70 -10.17 31.54
C GLU A 125 -9.33 -9.50 31.62
N GLN A 126 -9.28 -8.33 32.25
CA GLN A 126 -8.06 -7.61 32.57
C GLN A 126 -7.90 -7.50 34.08
N ALA A 127 -6.69 -7.73 34.59
CA ALA A 127 -6.38 -7.58 36.00
C ALA A 127 -6.36 -6.11 36.42
N ILE A 128 -7.02 -5.79 37.53
CA ILE A 128 -6.95 -4.48 38.17
C ILE A 128 -5.74 -4.48 39.10
N ILE A 129 -4.72 -3.67 38.77
CA ILE A 129 -3.48 -3.55 39.53
C ILE A 129 -3.46 -2.22 40.27
N LEU A 130 -3.21 -2.25 41.58
CA LEU A 130 -2.99 -1.05 42.37
C LEU A 130 -1.67 -0.37 41.97
N PRO A 131 -1.68 0.91 41.54
CA PRO A 131 -0.46 1.58 41.08
C PRO A 131 0.59 1.76 42.20
N GLU A 132 0.14 1.95 43.44
CA GLU A 132 1.01 2.18 44.60
C GLU A 132 1.75 0.92 45.08
N THR A 133 1.11 -0.26 44.94
CA THR A 133 1.62 -1.51 45.54
C THR A 133 1.91 -2.61 44.52
N GLY A 134 1.43 -2.46 43.28
CA GLY A 134 1.49 -3.50 42.25
C GLY A 134 0.61 -4.72 42.54
N ALA A 135 -0.20 -4.69 43.61
CA ALA A 135 -1.05 -5.83 43.97
C ALA A 135 -2.30 -5.88 43.08
N GLN A 136 -2.67 -7.08 42.64
CA GLN A 136 -3.93 -7.32 41.94
C GLN A 136 -5.09 -7.31 42.95
N THR A 137 -6.10 -6.48 42.71
CA THR A 137 -7.29 -6.36 43.57
C THR A 137 -8.56 -6.99 42.98
N GLY A 138 -8.51 -7.41 41.72
CA GLY A 138 -9.63 -8.01 41.02
C GLY A 138 -9.39 -8.13 39.52
N THR A 139 -10.47 -8.32 38.79
CA THR A 139 -10.52 -8.29 37.32
C THR A 139 -11.70 -7.44 36.86
N GLU A 140 -11.58 -6.89 35.67
CA GLU A 140 -12.65 -6.20 34.95
C GLU A 140 -12.77 -6.76 33.53
N MET A 141 -13.97 -6.66 32.94
CA MET A 141 -14.17 -6.94 31.53
C MET A 141 -13.89 -5.68 30.73
N VAL A 142 -12.99 -5.78 29.75
CA VAL A 142 -12.65 -4.69 28.84
C VAL A 142 -12.83 -5.14 27.40
N ALA A 143 -13.13 -4.19 26.51
CA ALA A 143 -13.17 -4.46 25.07
C ALA A 143 -11.84 -5.07 24.62
N ASN A 144 -11.91 -6.12 23.81
CA ASN A 144 -10.73 -6.85 23.36
C ASN A 144 -9.79 -5.90 22.57
N PRO A 145 -8.58 -5.61 23.07
CA PRO A 145 -7.68 -4.64 22.43
C PRO A 145 -7.33 -4.99 20.99
N ALA A 146 -7.29 -6.28 20.64
CA ALA A 146 -7.02 -6.72 19.28
C ALA A 146 -8.17 -6.39 18.31
N ILE A 147 -9.43 -6.47 18.78
CA ILE A 147 -10.60 -6.06 17.98
C ILE A 147 -10.59 -4.54 17.81
N VAL A 148 -10.37 -3.79 18.89
CA VAL A 148 -10.31 -2.32 18.85
C VAL A 148 -9.23 -1.85 17.88
N GLN A 149 -8.05 -2.49 17.90
CA GLN A 149 -6.98 -2.20 16.97
C GLN A 149 -7.36 -2.56 15.52
N ASP A 150 -7.93 -3.74 15.27
CA ASP A 150 -8.37 -4.15 13.93
C ASP A 150 -9.36 -3.14 13.33
N GLU A 151 -10.36 -2.72 14.11
CA GLU A 151 -11.36 -1.74 13.68
C GLU A 151 -10.75 -0.37 13.39
N ALA A 152 -9.82 0.09 14.23
CA ALA A 152 -9.11 1.35 14.02
C ALA A 152 -8.27 1.34 12.74
N GLU A 153 -7.51 0.26 12.50
CA GLU A 153 -6.71 0.09 11.28
C GLU A 153 -7.59 0.01 10.02
N ARG A 154 -8.74 -0.67 10.13
CA ARG A 154 -9.71 -0.74 9.04
C ARG A 154 -10.38 0.61 8.76
N ALA A 155 -10.71 1.38 9.80
CA ALA A 155 -11.22 2.73 9.63
C ALA A 155 -10.18 3.64 8.96
N ALA A 156 -8.91 3.54 9.37
CA ALA A 156 -7.80 4.26 8.73
C ALA A 156 -7.64 3.87 7.24
N ALA A 157 -7.71 2.58 6.92
CA ALA A 157 -7.66 2.10 5.53
C ALA A 157 -8.85 2.63 4.70
N GLN A 158 -10.06 2.65 5.27
CA GLN A 158 -11.22 3.23 4.60
C GLN A 158 -11.02 4.72 4.31
N ALA A 159 -10.49 5.48 5.28
CA ALA A 159 -10.20 6.90 5.08
C ALA A 159 -9.19 7.16 3.94
N VAL A 160 -8.19 6.29 3.80
CA VAL A 160 -7.25 6.35 2.65
C VAL A 160 -8.00 6.14 1.33
N ILE A 161 -8.87 5.14 1.24
CA ILE A 161 -9.68 4.88 0.05
C ILE A 161 -10.58 6.06 -0.27
N ASP A 162 -11.26 6.63 0.73
CA ASP A 162 -12.18 7.74 0.54
C ASP A 162 -11.44 8.99 0.03
N ALA A 163 -10.28 9.30 0.61
CA ALA A 163 -9.42 10.42 0.21
C ALA A 163 -8.68 10.20 -1.13
N THR A 164 -8.63 8.98 -1.65
CA THR A 164 -7.89 8.67 -2.89
C THR A 164 -8.59 9.29 -4.11
N PRO A 165 -7.87 10.03 -4.98
CA PRO A 165 -8.43 10.64 -6.19
C PRO A 165 -9.03 9.60 -7.17
N PRO A 166 -10.07 9.96 -7.95
CA PRO A 166 -10.69 9.06 -8.92
C PRO A 166 -9.72 8.49 -9.95
N GLU A 167 -8.76 9.30 -10.42
CA GLU A 167 -7.76 8.85 -11.40
C GLU A 167 -6.84 7.75 -10.85
N VAL A 168 -6.60 7.72 -9.53
CA VAL A 168 -5.80 6.67 -8.88
C VAL A 168 -6.64 5.42 -8.69
N LYS A 169 -7.93 5.57 -8.33
CA LYS A 169 -8.87 4.45 -8.17
C LYS A 169 -9.11 3.68 -9.48
N ALA A 170 -9.03 4.37 -10.61
CA ALA A 170 -9.25 3.81 -11.95
C ALA A 170 -8.00 3.15 -12.57
N PHE A 171 -6.86 3.12 -11.86
CA PHE A 171 -5.59 2.58 -12.35
C PHE A 171 -5.24 1.19 -11.78
#